data_AF-A0A8J4EEP3-F1
#
_entry.id   AF-A0A8J4EEP3-F1
#
_cell.length_a   1.000
_cell.length_b   1.000
_cell.length_c   1.000
_cell.angle_alpha   90.00
_cell.angle_beta   90.00
_cell.angle_gamma   90.00
#
_symmetry.space_group_name_H-M   'P 1'
#
loop_
_entity.id
_entity.type
_entity.pdbx_description
1 polymer ?
#
loop_
_entity_poly.entity_id
_entity_poly.type
_entity_poly.pdbx_seq_one_letter_code
_entity_poly.pdbx_strand_id
1 'polypeptide(L)' 'MGAVPRDPGTGHLEALAGMLAAGTLAPEIERVHPLAEVPAALEYLGTGHARGKLVVSV' A
#
# COMPACT_ATOMS: atom_id res chain seq x y z
N MET A 1 -13.37 8.34 14.62
CA MET A 1 -12.35 8.28 13.56
C MET A 1 -12.80 9.23 12.45
N GLY A 2 -12.09 10.33 12.23
CA GLY A 2 -12.50 11.34 11.24
C GLY A 2 -12.41 10.78 9.83
N ALA A 3 -13.41 11.04 8.98
CA ALA A 3 -13.32 10.71 7.56
C ALA A 3 -12.14 11.47 6.96
N VAL A 4 -11.18 10.76 6.37
CA VAL A 4 -10.13 11.39 5.57
C VAL A 4 -10.81 12.00 4.35
N PRO A 5 -10.71 13.32 4.12
CA PRO A 5 -11.27 13.95 2.94
C PRO A 5 -10.75 13.25 1.69
N ARG A 6 -11.68 12.73 0.89
CA ARG A 6 -11.36 12.09 -0.40
C ARG A 6 -11.29 13.20 -1.43
N ASP A 7 -10.09 13.63 -1.76
CA ASP A 7 -9.86 14.43 -2.96
C ASP A 7 -9.84 13.48 -4.18
N PRO A 8 -10.81 13.55 -5.11
CA PRO A 8 -10.84 12.71 -6.29
C PRO A 8 -9.79 13.14 -7.35
N GLY A 9 -9.08 14.26 -7.16
CA GLY A 9 -8.02 14.72 -8.04
C GLY A 9 -6.76 13.85 -8.01
N THR A 10 -6.01 13.83 -9.11
CA THR A 10 -4.79 13.02 -9.26
C THR A 10 -3.54 13.65 -8.64
N GLY A 11 -3.60 14.94 -8.26
CA GLY A 11 -2.42 15.71 -7.83
C GLY A 11 -1.65 15.10 -6.66
N HIS A 12 -2.33 14.49 -5.68
CA HIS A 12 -1.65 13.79 -4.58
C HIS A 12 -0.88 12.54 -5.05
N LEU A 13 -1.44 11.79 -6.01
CA LEU A 13 -0.77 10.61 -6.55
C LEU A 13 0.41 10.98 -7.44
N GLU A 14 0.28 12.06 -8.22
CA GLU A 14 1.36 12.62 -9.04
C GLU A 14 2.55 13.08 -8.17
N ALA A 15 2.27 13.76 -7.05
CA ALA A 15 3.29 14.16 -6.10
C ALA A 15 4.04 12.95 -5.51
N LEU A 16 3.29 11.92 -5.06
CA LEU A 16 3.89 10.68 -4.54
C LEU A 16 4.72 9.94 -5.61
N ALA A 17 4.24 9.89 -6.86
CA ALA A 17 4.97 9.30 -7.98
C ALA A 17 6.28 10.04 -8.26
N GLY A 18 6.28 11.38 -8.18
CA GLY A 18 7.49 12.20 -8.29
C GLY A 18 8.51 11.89 -7.20
N MET A 19 8.06 11.72 -5.95
CA MET A 19 8.94 11.35 -4.83
C MET A 19 9.54 9.94 -4.99
N LEU A 20 8.75 8.98 -5.46
CA LEU A 20 9.22 7.63 -5.78
C LEU A 20 10.29 7.67 -6.87
N ALA A 21 10.05 8.41 -7.97
CA ALA A 21 11.00 8.55 -9.07
C ALA A 21 12.31 9.25 -8.65
N ALA A 22 12.23 10.23 -7.73
CA ALA A 22 13.38 10.92 -7.18
C ALA A 22 14.15 10.10 -6.11
N GLY A 23 13.62 8.96 -5.68
CA GLY A 23 14.19 8.15 -4.59
C GLY A 23 14.08 8.78 -3.20
N THR A 24 13.30 9.84 -3.04
CA THR A 24 13.06 10.50 -1.74
C THR A 24 11.97 9.81 -0.91
N LEU A 25 11.21 8.92 -1.56
CA LEU A 25 10.25 8.02 -0.94
C LEU A 25 10.53 6.60 -1.41
N ALA A 26 10.61 5.65 -0.49
CA ALA A 26 10.67 4.21 -0.78
C ALA A 26 9.52 3.51 -0.06
N PRO A 27 8.70 2.70 -0.76
CA PRO A 27 7.67 1.91 -0.11
C PRO A 27 8.30 0.71 0.61
N GLU A 28 8.04 0.59 1.91
CA GLU A 28 8.39 -0.60 2.67
C GLU A 28 7.41 -1.74 2.34
N ILE A 29 7.83 -2.65 1.46
CA ILE A 29 7.05 -3.84 1.09
C ILE A 29 7.45 -4.97 2.03
N GLU A 30 6.51 -5.40 2.88
CA GLU A 30 6.79 -6.48 3.81
C GLU A 30 6.76 -7.84 3.12
N ARG A 31 5.71 -8.09 2.33
CA ARG A 31 5.45 -9.37 1.67
C ARG A 31 4.74 -9.16 0.34
N VAL A 32 5.05 -10.05 -0.60
CA VAL A 32 4.35 -10.16 -1.89
C VAL A 32 3.66 -11.52 -1.91
N HIS A 33 2.34 -11.53 -2.12
CA HIS A 33 1.52 -12.73 -2.18
C HIS A 33 1.00 -12.94 -3.61
N PRO A 34 1.05 -14.15 -4.19
CA PRO A 34 0.31 -14.42 -5.41
C PRO A 34 -1.20 -14.24 -5.19
N LEU A 35 -1.94 -13.95 -6.25
CA LEU A 35 -3.40 -13.75 -6.20
C LEU A 35 -4.14 -14.89 -5.47
N ALA A 36 -3.67 -16.13 -5.60
CA ALA A 36 -4.24 -17.29 -4.91
C ALA A 36 -4.13 -17.24 -3.37
N GLU A 37 -3.20 -16.45 -2.83
CA GLU A 37 -2.94 -16.32 -1.40
C GLU A 37 -3.58 -15.08 -0.74
N VAL A 38 -4.40 -14.32 -1.48
CA VAL A 38 -5.10 -13.14 -0.95
C VAL A 38 -5.85 -13.43 0.37
N PRO A 39 -6.54 -14.56 0.56
CA PRO A 39 -7.19 -14.86 1.84
C PRO A 39 -6.21 -14.85 3.02
N ALA A 40 -5.06 -15.51 2.89
CA ALA A 40 -4.02 -15.56 3.92
C ALA A 40 -3.39 -14.17 4.17
N ALA A 41 -3.18 -13.39 3.10
CA ALA A 41 -2.68 -12.02 3.22
C ALA A 41 -3.64 -11.11 4.01
N LEU A 42 -4.95 -11.26 3.80
CA LEU A 42 -5.97 -10.52 4.54
C LEU A 42 -6.11 -10.99 5.99
N GLU A 43 -6.00 -12.29 6.26
CA GLU A 43 -5.94 -12.82 7.62
C GLU A 43 -4.75 -12.23 8.39
N TYR A 44 -3.56 -12.24 7.78
CA TYR A 44 -2.35 -11.64 8.35
C TYR A 44 -2.50 -10.14 8.62
N LEU A 45 -3.08 -9.39 7.68
CA LEU A 45 -3.39 -7.97 7.86
C LEU A 45 -4.36 -7.76 9.03
N GLY A 46 -5.39 -8.60 9.13
CA GLY A 46 -6.42 -8.54 10.16
C GLY A 46 -5.89 -8.75 11.58
N THR A 47 -4.74 -9.40 11.76
CA THR A 47 -4.12 -9.54 13.08
C THR A 47 -3.42 -8.26 13.57
N GLY A 48 -3.30 -7.22 12.73
CA GLY A 48 -2.56 -5.99 13.06
C GLY A 48 -1.05 -6.16 13.15
N HIS A 49 -0.51 -7.29 12.68
CA HIS A 49 0.94 -7.56 12.71
C HIS A 49 1.68 -7.04 11.46
N ALA A 50 0.95 -6.67 10.41
CA ALA A 50 1.53 -6.10 9.21
C ALA A 50 2.16 -4.74 9.53
N ARG A 51 3.46 -4.60 9.24
CA ARG A 51 4.27 -3.39 9.51
C ARG A 51 4.55 -2.56 8.26
N GLY A 52 4.30 -3.14 7.10
CA GLY A 52 4.52 -2.48 5.81
C GLY A 52 3.39 -2.77 4.82
N LYS A 53 3.65 -2.44 3.56
CA LYS A 53 2.73 -2.71 2.46
C LYS A 53 2.75 -4.20 2.12
N LEU A 54 1.58 -4.82 2.11
CA LEU A 54 1.37 -6.12 1.48
C LEU A 54 1.01 -5.91 0.01
N VAL A 55 1.67 -6.62 -0.89
CA VAL A 55 1.45 -6.53 -2.34
C VAL A 55 0.90 -7.85 -2.84
N VAL A 56 -0.08 -7.77 -3.75
CA VAL A 56 -0.57 -8.94 -4.48
C VAL A 56 0.03 -8.95 -5.87
N SER A 57 0.67 -10.06 -6.26
CA SER A 57 1.13 -10.29 -7.63
C SER A 57 0.07 -11.04 -8.43
N VAL A 58 -0.03 -10.69 -9.71
CA VAL A 58 -0.98 -11.23 -10.70
C VAL A 58 -0.25 -11.88 -11.86
#